data_AF-A0A6P0RQI6-F1
#
_entry.id   AF-A0A6P0RQI6-F1
#
_cell.length_a   1.000
_cell.length_b   1.000
_cell.length_c   1.000
_cell.angle_alpha   90.00
_cell.angle_beta   90.00
_cell.angle_gamma   90.00
#
_symmetry.space_group_name_H-M   'P 1'
#
loop_
_entity.id
_entity.type
_entity.pdbx_description
1 polymer ?
#
loop_
_entity_poly.entity_id
_entity_poly.type
_entity_poly.pdbx_seq_one_letter_code
_entity_poly.pdbx_strand_id
1 'polypeptide(L)' 'MTPVELNQKGFEALVVALGYVDAVRFIKQFDSGTGNYTKDRHQWLDTLSLEDIWAELKEQQLPTE' A
#
# COMPACT_ATOMS: atom_id res chain seq x y z
N MET A 1 22.13 0.25 -7.76
CA MET A 1 20.89 0.37 -6.97
C MET A 1 19.99 1.35 -7.67
N THR A 2 18.84 0.92 -8.15
CA THR A 2 17.83 1.80 -8.75
C THR A 2 17.17 2.66 -7.66
N PRO A 3 16.47 3.76 -7.99
CA PRO A 3 15.73 4.54 -7.01
C PRO A 3 14.70 3.71 -6.23
N VAL A 4 14.09 2.71 -6.88
CA VAL A 4 13.14 1.78 -6.24
C VAL A 4 13.87 0.91 -5.21
N GLU A 5 14.99 0.30 -5.60
CA GLU A 5 15.80 -0.53 -4.69
C GLU A 5 16.34 0.27 -3.50
N LEU A 6 16.67 1.54 -3.71
CA LEU A 6 17.14 2.44 -2.65
C LEU A 6 16.03 2.76 -1.65
N ASN A 7 14.83 3.09 -2.14
CA ASN A 7 13.67 3.33 -1.27
C ASN A 7 13.28 2.09 -0.48
N GLN A 8 13.27 0.92 -1.13
CA GLN A 8 12.98 -0.36 -0.49
C GLN A 8 13.94 -0.63 0.68
N LYS A 9 15.25 -0.54 0.43
CA LYS A 9 16.27 -0.75 1.47
C LYS A 9 16.22 0.30 2.58
N GLY A 10 15.96 1.56 2.24
CA GLY A 10 15.82 2.63 3.21
C GLY A 10 14.61 2.41 4.13
N PHE A 11 13.47 2.03 3.56
CA PHE A 11 12.27 1.70 4.34
C PHE A 11 12.49 0.49 5.24
N GLU A 12 13.11 -0.58 4.73
CA GLU A 12 13.46 -1.76 5.54
C GLU A 12 14.36 -1.40 6.72
N ALA A 13 15.39 -0.57 6.51
CA ALA A 13 16.26 -0.11 7.58
C ALA A 13 15.49 0.70 8.65
N LEU A 14 14.56 1.56 8.24
CA LEU A 14 13.69 2.30 9.15
C LEU A 14 12.76 1.38 9.94
N VAL A 15 12.17 0.37 9.29
CA VAL A 15 11.31 -0.61 9.96
C VAL A 15 12.10 -1.43 10.99
N VAL A 16 13.33 -1.84 10.68
CA VAL A 16 14.19 -2.56 11.63
C VAL A 16 14.50 -1.70 12.86
N ALA A 17 14.74 -0.40 12.68
CA ALA A 17 15.13 0.48 13.77
C ALA A 17 13.95 1.01 14.60
N LEU A 18 12.80 1.25 13.97
CA LEU A 18 11.68 2.01 14.55
C LEU A 18 10.36 1.21 14.63
N GLY A 19 10.26 0.09 13.91
CA GLY A 19 8.99 -0.57 13.64
C GLY A 19 8.15 0.17 12.57
N TYR A 20 7.14 -0.52 12.03
CA TYR A 20 6.35 -0.01 10.89
C TYR A 20 5.68 1.34 11.14
N VAL A 21 5.08 1.51 12.32
CA VAL A 21 4.31 2.73 12.64
C VAL A 21 5.21 3.96 12.65
N ASP A 22 6.35 3.88 13.34
CA ASP A 22 7.23 5.02 13.49
C ASP A 22 8.13 5.23 12.26
N ALA A 23 8.43 4.17 11.49
CA ALA A 23 9.06 4.31 10.17
C ALA A 23 8.19 5.14 9.19
N VAL A 24 6.89 4.87 9.13
CA VAL A 24 5.96 5.65 8.28
C VAL A 24 5.83 7.08 8.79
N ARG A 25 5.73 7.30 10.11
CA ARG A 25 5.69 8.65 10.69
C ARG A 25 6.96 9.43 10.40
N PHE A 26 8.13 8.79 10.46
CA PHE A 26 9.41 9.39 10.13
C PHE A 26 9.43 9.89 8.68
N ILE A 27 9.07 9.03 7.72
CA ILE A 27 9.00 9.42 6.29
C ILE A 27 8.05 10.61 6.10
N LYS A 28 6.89 10.59 6.76
CA LYS A 28 5.89 11.66 6.68
C LYS A 28 6.36 13.04 7.18
N GLN A 29 7.46 13.12 7.94
CA GLN A 29 8.03 14.40 8.35
C GLN A 29 8.72 15.12 7.18
N PHE A 30 9.17 14.39 6.17
CA PHE A 30 9.89 14.92 5.02
C PHE A 30 9.08 14.87 3.72
N ASP A 31 8.08 14.00 3.67
CA ASP A 31 7.19 13.85 2.52
C ASP A 31 5.73 13.73 2.99
N SER A 32 4.91 14.73 2.67
CA SER A 32 3.47 14.69 2.96
C SER A 32 2.72 13.66 2.11
N GLY A 33 3.39 13.07 1.11
CA GLY A 33 2.76 12.35 0.03
C GLY A 33 2.05 13.30 -0.94
N THR A 34 1.51 12.73 -2.01
CA THR A 34 0.66 13.44 -2.97
C THR A 34 -0.61 12.63 -3.21
N GLY A 35 -1.63 13.27 -3.79
CA GLY A 35 -2.93 12.65 -4.06
C GLY A 35 -3.99 12.91 -2.98
N ASN A 36 -5.24 12.57 -3.28
CA ASN A 36 -6.35 12.75 -2.37
C ASN A 36 -7.18 11.46 -2.36
N TYR A 37 -6.75 10.46 -1.60
CA TYR A 37 -7.41 9.17 -1.54
C TYR A 37 -8.92 9.27 -1.27
N THR A 38 -9.35 10.24 -0.45
CA THR A 38 -10.77 10.49 -0.18
C THR A 38 -11.54 10.83 -1.46
N LYS A 39 -10.96 11.61 -2.37
CA LYS A 39 -11.55 11.88 -3.68
C LYS A 39 -11.32 10.73 -4.66
N ASP A 40 -10.10 10.24 -4.72
CA ASP A 40 -9.64 9.30 -5.74
C ASP A 40 -10.34 7.94 -5.63
N ARG A 41 -10.68 7.50 -4.40
CA ARG A 41 -11.39 6.23 -4.17
C ARG A 41 -12.76 6.16 -4.86
N HIS A 42 -13.45 7.29 -5.03
CA HIS A 42 -14.77 7.31 -5.66
C HIS A 42 -14.73 6.89 -7.14
N GLN A 43 -13.57 6.93 -7.79
CA GLN A 43 -13.43 6.55 -9.20
C GLN A 43 -13.60 5.05 -9.43
N TRP A 44 -13.38 4.21 -8.41
CA TRP A 44 -13.38 2.75 -8.56
C TRP A 44 -14.09 2.02 -7.41
N LEU A 45 -14.07 2.57 -6.19
CA LEU A 45 -14.63 1.88 -5.03
C LEU A 45 -16.15 1.95 -5.02
N ASP A 46 -16.75 3.04 -5.50
CA ASP A 46 -18.22 3.21 -5.53
C ASP A 46 -18.89 2.20 -6.49
N THR A 47 -18.13 1.69 -7.47
CA THR A 47 -18.58 0.67 -8.42
C THR A 47 -18.31 -0.75 -7.95
N LEU A 48 -17.59 -0.93 -6.83
CA LEU A 48 -17.16 -2.23 -6.34
C LEU A 48 -18.09 -2.71 -5.22
N SER A 49 -18.79 -3.82 -5.44
CA SER A 49 -19.65 -4.43 -4.42
C SER A 49 -18.86 -5.36 -3.48
N LEU A 50 -19.43 -5.66 -2.32
CA LEU A 50 -18.84 -6.65 -1.40
C LEU A 50 -18.82 -8.05 -2.05
N GLU A 51 -19.81 -8.35 -2.87
CA GLU A 51 -19.91 -9.58 -3.64
C GLU A 51 -18.75 -9.71 -4.64
N ASP A 52 -18.40 -8.62 -5.33
CA ASP A 52 -17.24 -8.57 -6.25
C ASP A 52 -15.94 -8.85 -5.50
N ILE A 53 -15.74 -8.20 -4.36
CA ILE A 53 -14.57 -8.40 -3.49
C ILE A 53 -14.49 -9.86 -3.04
N TRP A 54 -15.61 -10.45 -2.63
CA TRP A 54 -15.64 -11.85 -2.20
C TRP A 54 -15.41 -12.84 -3.32
N ALA A 55 -15.86 -12.55 -4.54
CA ALA A 55 -15.58 -13.36 -5.71
C ALA A 55 -14.08 -13.37 -6.01
N GLU A 56 -13.43 -12.21 -6.04
CA GLU A 56 -11.99 -12.06 -6.31
C GLU A 56 -11.14 -12.80 -5.26
N LEU A 57 -11.48 -12.65 -3.97
CA LEU A 57 -10.76 -13.35 -2.89
C LEU A 57 -10.85 -14.88 -3.00
N LYS A 58 -11.99 -15.42 -3.47
CA LYS A 58 -12.14 -16.87 -3.69
C LYS A 58 -11.32 -17.34 -4.89
N GLU A 59 -11.29 -16.55 -5.95
CA GLU A 59 -10.51 -16.85 -7.16
C GLU A 59 -9.00 -16.88 -6.86
N GLN A 60 -8.49 -15.95 -6.06
CA GLN A 60 -7.09 -15.94 -5.61
C GLN A 60 -6.71 -17.09 -4.66
N GLN A 61 -7.71 -17.74 -4.04
CA GLN A 61 -7.50 -18.92 -3.20
C GLN A 61 -7.56 -20.24 -3.98
N LEU A 62 -8.02 -20.23 -5.23
CA LEU A 62 -7.99 -21.41 -6.07
C LEU A 62 -6.55 -21.62 -6.58
N PRO A 63 -5.95 -22.80 -6.39
CA PRO A 63 -4.64 -23.08 -6.94
C PRO A 63 -4.73 -22.95 -8.46
N THR A 64 -3.83 -22.15 -9.03
CA THR A 64 -3.59 -22.17 -10.48
C THR A 64 -2.99 -23.55 -10.79
N GLU A 65 -3.78 -24.43 -11.42
CA GLU A 65 -3.29 -25.71 -11.98
C GLU A 65 -2.23 -25.47 -13.07
#